data_AF-A0A7G3GCH4-F1
#
_entry.id   AF-A0A7G3GCH4-F1
#
_cell.length_a   1.000
_cell.length_b   1.000
_cell.length_c   1.000
_cell.angle_alpha   90.00
_cell.angle_beta   90.00
_cell.angle_gamma   90.00
#
_symmetry.space_group_name_H-M   'P 1'
#
loop_
_entity.id
_entity.type
_entity.pdbx_description
1 polymer ?
#
loop_
_entity_poly.entity_id
_entity_poly.type
_entity_poly.pdbx_seq_one_letter_code
_entity_poly.pdbx_strand_id
1 'polypeptide(L)'
;MSFSDLLTIDALKMTRNLPDELIKAIPVLMVNRQGDTCDAYMRTENFIGHVAPEKTYQLSFSGFNEAMDQEAKPLPTPTMPPHCVLTGVWQESVDLVIKDANILGGNGRYTLAEGAESLVVPVAEATPTHLAYYGCHLLAVGDVTSFNTQHNLPVTITSIGKDYAEGYLQKAEKGGGAYLEVHDRPHFHMPLEDSAGGYLIIGKQASDHTRYISAFQIPFGYAVHMPPWAIHCDGYLIGRYMVVYSATSEFSTVIVRKIDSSPAPITFC
;
A
#
# COMPACT_ATOMS: atom_id res chain seq x y z
N MET A 1 29.14 -25.50 -23.86
CA MET A 1 28.73 -24.14 -23.41
C MET A 1 29.95 -23.52 -22.75
N SER A 2 30.39 -22.38 -23.26
CA SER A 2 31.59 -21.68 -22.79
C SER A 2 31.27 -20.95 -21.48
N PHE A 3 32.22 -20.93 -20.54
CA PHE A 3 32.14 -20.17 -19.28
C PHE A 3 31.97 -18.64 -19.50
N SER A 4 32.06 -18.15 -20.74
CA SER A 4 31.88 -16.75 -21.12
C SER A 4 30.42 -16.26 -21.11
N ASP A 5 29.45 -17.16 -21.16
CA ASP A 5 28.03 -16.77 -21.32
C ASP A 5 27.33 -16.52 -19.96
N LEU A 6 28.09 -16.59 -18.86
CA LEU A 6 27.62 -16.39 -17.48
C LEU A 6 27.88 -14.96 -16.94
N LEU A 7 28.37 -14.04 -17.77
CA LEU A 7 28.81 -12.70 -17.35
C LEU A 7 28.14 -11.58 -18.14
N THR A 8 26.94 -11.18 -17.69
CA THR A 8 26.53 -9.79 -17.42
C THR A 8 25.03 -9.76 -17.13
N ILE A 9 24.64 -10.19 -15.93
CA ILE A 9 23.34 -9.79 -15.39
C ILE A 9 23.47 -8.31 -15.06
N ASP A 10 22.91 -7.46 -15.91
CA ASP A 10 22.78 -6.04 -15.64
C ASP A 10 21.68 -5.82 -14.59
N ALA A 11 22.10 -5.84 -13.32
CA ALA A 11 21.21 -5.67 -12.17
C ALA A 11 20.44 -4.34 -12.17
N LEU A 12 20.88 -3.35 -12.99
CA LEU A 12 20.25 -2.03 -13.08
C LEU A 12 19.49 -1.82 -14.39
N LYS A 13 19.39 -2.84 -15.25
CA LYS A 13 18.74 -2.72 -16.57
C LYS A 13 17.32 -2.19 -16.45
N MET A 14 16.54 -2.72 -15.51
CA MET A 14 15.13 -2.31 -15.34
C MET A 14 15.01 -0.88 -14.82
N THR A 15 15.84 -0.51 -13.84
CA THR A 15 15.92 0.86 -13.31
C THR A 15 16.32 1.88 -14.37
N ARG A 16 17.26 1.54 -15.26
CA ARG A 16 17.70 2.42 -16.36
C ARG A 16 16.67 2.58 -17.48
N ASN A 17 15.70 1.67 -17.56
CA ASN A 17 14.60 1.73 -18.53
C ASN A 17 13.36 2.44 -17.97
N LEU A 18 13.42 2.95 -16.74
CA LEU A 18 12.36 3.80 -16.20
C LEU A 18 12.34 5.17 -16.91
N PRO A 19 11.18 5.80 -17.05
CA PRO A 19 11.07 7.21 -17.41
C PRO A 19 11.94 8.12 -16.52
N ASP A 20 12.48 9.20 -17.09
CA ASP A 20 13.42 10.11 -16.42
C ASP A 20 12.87 10.69 -15.11
N GLU A 21 11.57 10.98 -15.05
CA GLU A 21 10.90 11.47 -13.86
C GLU A 21 10.89 10.44 -12.74
N LEU A 22 10.73 9.15 -13.07
CA LEU A 22 10.80 8.07 -12.08
C LEU A 22 12.23 7.84 -11.63
N ILE A 23 13.21 7.92 -12.53
CA ILE A 23 14.64 7.85 -12.17
C ILE A 23 14.99 8.94 -11.16
N LYS A 24 14.55 10.18 -11.40
CA LYS A 24 14.76 11.31 -10.47
C LYS A 24 14.05 11.13 -9.13
N ALA A 25 12.92 10.42 -9.12
CA ALA A 25 12.13 10.15 -7.92
C ALA A 25 12.65 8.96 -7.09
N ILE A 26 13.56 8.13 -7.61
CA ILE A 26 14.10 6.95 -6.90
C ILE A 26 14.52 7.25 -5.45
N PRO A 27 15.25 8.34 -5.13
CA PRO A 27 15.67 8.60 -3.75
C PRO A 27 14.51 8.76 -2.76
N VAL A 28 13.34 9.20 -3.24
CA VAL A 28 12.12 9.34 -2.44
C VAL A 28 11.32 8.05 -2.41
N LEU A 29 11.26 7.36 -3.55
CA LEU A 29 10.48 6.13 -3.72
C LEU A 29 11.17 4.90 -3.11
N MET A 30 12.48 4.95 -2.87
CA MET A 30 13.23 3.85 -2.28
C MET A 30 13.03 3.80 -0.77
N VAL A 31 12.12 2.94 -0.33
CA VAL A 31 11.90 2.69 1.10
C VAL A 31 13.03 1.80 1.61
N ASN A 32 13.69 2.19 2.69
CA ASN A 32 14.71 1.36 3.34
C ASN A 32 14.65 1.53 4.86
N ARG A 33 13.62 0.94 5.47
CA ARG A 33 13.33 1.05 6.90
C ARG A 33 13.88 -0.15 7.65
N GLN A 34 14.48 0.10 8.82
CA GLN A 34 15.06 -0.93 9.68
C GLN A 34 14.70 -0.68 11.15
N GLY A 35 14.06 -1.67 11.74
CA GLY A 35 13.67 -1.78 13.14
C GLY A 35 14.76 -2.37 14.01
N ASP A 36 14.39 -2.78 15.23
CA ASP A 36 15.35 -3.27 16.23
C ASP A 36 15.83 -4.71 15.97
N THR A 37 15.05 -5.49 15.22
CA THR A 37 15.35 -6.89 14.87
C THR A 37 15.65 -7.03 13.38
N CYS A 38 16.35 -8.10 12.99
CA CYS A 38 16.61 -8.40 11.58
C CYS A 38 15.32 -8.60 10.76
N ASP A 39 14.22 -8.92 11.42
CA ASP A 39 12.90 -9.19 10.83
C ASP A 39 11.94 -8.00 10.94
N ALA A 40 12.39 -6.87 11.49
CA ALA A 40 11.61 -5.64 11.55
C ALA A 40 12.08 -4.69 10.44
N TYR A 41 11.60 -4.85 9.21
CA TYR A 41 12.01 -4.00 8.09
C TYR A 41 10.92 -3.84 7.04
N MET A 42 11.04 -2.79 6.24
CA MET A 42 10.29 -2.61 4.99
C MET A 42 11.26 -2.00 3.99
N ARG A 43 11.47 -2.68 2.86
CA ARG A 43 12.51 -2.31 1.89
C ARG A 43 12.03 -2.49 0.46
N THR A 44 12.23 -1.47 -0.36
CA THR A 44 12.15 -1.59 -1.81
C THR A 44 13.36 -2.39 -2.29
N GLU A 45 13.14 -3.61 -2.79
CA GLU A 45 14.20 -4.47 -3.34
C GLU A 45 14.60 -4.02 -4.74
N ASN A 46 13.60 -3.76 -5.60
CA ASN A 46 13.80 -3.52 -7.03
C ASN A 46 12.71 -2.63 -7.62
N PHE A 47 13.05 -1.94 -8.71
CA PHE A 47 12.09 -1.36 -9.65
C PHE A 47 12.01 -2.28 -10.87
N ILE A 48 10.84 -2.87 -11.11
CA ILE A 48 10.63 -3.88 -12.15
C ILE A 48 9.87 -3.33 -13.37
N GLY A 49 9.48 -2.06 -13.34
CA GLY A 49 8.83 -1.39 -14.46
C GLY A 49 8.08 -0.14 -14.03
N HIS A 50 7.17 0.29 -14.88
CA HIS A 50 6.22 1.35 -14.59
C HIS A 50 4.89 1.07 -15.28
N VAL A 51 3.83 1.72 -14.80
CA VAL A 51 2.56 1.82 -15.51
C VAL A 51 2.33 3.27 -15.89
N ALA A 52 1.98 3.49 -17.15
CA ALA A 52 1.72 4.78 -17.76
C ALA A 52 0.22 5.12 -17.82
N PRO A 53 -0.14 6.42 -17.88
CA PRO A 53 -1.51 6.90 -18.12
C PRO A 53 -2.12 6.32 -19.40
N GLU A 54 -3.45 6.20 -19.43
CA GLU A 54 -4.24 5.84 -20.62
C GLU A 54 -3.88 4.47 -21.24
N LYS A 55 -3.21 3.61 -20.48
CA LYS A 55 -2.83 2.26 -20.90
C LYS A 55 -3.52 1.19 -20.08
N THR A 56 -3.63 0.02 -20.69
CA THR A 56 -4.13 -1.21 -20.09
C THR A 56 -3.01 -2.23 -19.98
N TYR A 57 -3.06 -3.04 -18.94
CA TYR A 57 -2.02 -3.98 -18.59
C TYR A 57 -2.60 -5.31 -18.17
N GLN A 58 -2.05 -6.40 -18.68
CA GLN A 58 -2.26 -7.73 -18.14
C GLN A 58 -1.30 -7.98 -16.96
N LEU A 59 -1.86 -8.40 -15.85
CA LEU A 59 -1.13 -8.70 -14.62
C LEU A 59 -0.35 -10.01 -14.72
N SER A 60 0.92 -10.02 -14.30
CA SER A 60 1.77 -11.21 -14.16
C SER A 60 2.64 -11.15 -12.90
N PHE A 61 3.23 -12.28 -12.49
CA PHE A 61 4.20 -12.31 -11.39
C PHE A 61 5.49 -11.51 -11.68
N SER A 62 5.78 -11.22 -12.94
CA SER A 62 6.94 -10.42 -13.36
C SER A 62 6.65 -8.94 -13.53
N GLY A 63 5.42 -8.48 -13.23
CA GLY A 63 5.00 -7.11 -13.51
C GLY A 63 3.79 -7.03 -14.43
N PHE A 64 3.68 -5.88 -15.08
CA PHE A 64 2.58 -5.55 -15.98
C PHE A 64 3.03 -5.65 -17.43
N ASN A 65 2.31 -6.42 -18.24
CA ASN A 65 2.51 -6.48 -19.69
C ASN A 65 1.46 -5.59 -20.35
N GLU A 66 1.87 -4.66 -21.21
CA GLU A 66 0.93 -3.80 -21.95
C GLU A 66 -0.04 -4.66 -22.77
N ALA A 67 -1.34 -4.43 -22.58
CA ALA A 67 -2.42 -5.23 -23.18
C ALA A 67 -3.26 -4.35 -24.12
N MET A 68 -2.66 -4.01 -25.27
CA MET A 68 -3.31 -3.18 -26.29
C MET A 68 -4.69 -3.74 -26.65
N ASP A 69 -5.67 -2.85 -26.78
CA ASP A 69 -7.05 -3.14 -27.17
C ASP A 69 -7.84 -4.09 -26.24
N GLN A 70 -7.34 -4.39 -25.04
CA GLN A 70 -8.08 -5.13 -24.02
C GLN A 70 -8.68 -4.19 -22.97
N GLU A 71 -9.94 -4.41 -22.63
CA GLU A 71 -10.62 -3.62 -21.60
C GLU A 71 -10.19 -4.05 -20.19
N ALA A 72 -10.07 -3.08 -19.29
CA ALA A 72 -9.86 -3.35 -17.88
C ALA A 72 -11.06 -4.08 -17.27
N LYS A 73 -10.79 -5.02 -16.36
CA LYS A 73 -11.82 -5.74 -15.62
C LYS A 73 -12.78 -4.75 -14.93
N PRO A 74 -14.09 -4.84 -15.15
CA PRO A 74 -15.04 -3.95 -14.49
C PRO A 74 -15.15 -4.27 -13.00
N LEU A 75 -15.50 -3.26 -12.19
CA LEU A 75 -15.86 -3.50 -10.79
C LEU A 75 -17.19 -4.28 -10.73
N PRO A 76 -17.27 -5.35 -9.92
CA PRO A 76 -18.53 -6.02 -9.67
C PRO A 76 -19.45 -5.15 -8.79
N THR A 77 -20.72 -5.54 -8.67
CA THR A 77 -21.64 -4.92 -7.71
C THR A 77 -21.12 -5.11 -6.28
N PRO A 78 -20.98 -4.03 -5.50
CA PRO A 78 -20.37 -4.10 -4.17
C PRO A 78 -21.28 -4.79 -3.16
N THR A 79 -20.68 -5.56 -2.25
CA THR A 79 -21.31 -6.06 -1.02
C THR A 79 -20.54 -5.52 0.17
N MET A 80 -21.26 -5.05 1.19
CA MET A 80 -20.63 -4.46 2.38
C MET A 80 -19.91 -5.56 3.18
N PRO A 81 -18.57 -5.47 3.38
CA PRO A 81 -17.84 -6.41 4.21
C PRO A 81 -18.04 -6.12 5.71
N PRO A 82 -17.62 -7.04 6.60
CA PRO A 82 -17.32 -6.69 7.98
C PRO A 82 -16.38 -5.50 8.04
N HIS A 83 -16.77 -4.43 8.72
CA HIS A 83 -16.04 -3.16 8.73
C HIS A 83 -16.17 -2.49 10.09
N CYS A 84 -15.26 -1.58 10.41
CA CYS A 84 -15.47 -0.61 11.49
C CYS A 84 -15.72 0.78 10.92
N VAL A 85 -16.53 1.55 11.65
CA VAL A 85 -16.79 2.95 11.38
C VAL A 85 -15.83 3.77 12.21
N LEU A 86 -15.10 4.69 11.57
CA LEU A 86 -14.19 5.59 12.27
C LEU A 86 -14.98 6.68 13.00
N THR A 87 -15.12 6.55 14.31
CA THR A 87 -15.87 7.48 15.18
C THR A 87 -14.98 8.52 15.90
N GLY A 88 -13.66 8.32 15.87
CA GLY A 88 -12.67 9.28 16.33
C GLY A 88 -12.52 10.53 15.46
N VAL A 89 -11.59 11.39 15.83
CA VAL A 89 -11.36 12.69 15.17
C VAL A 89 -10.17 12.59 14.22
N TRP A 90 -10.42 12.82 12.92
CA TRP A 90 -9.39 12.92 11.90
C TRP A 90 -8.89 14.36 11.77
N GLN A 91 -7.63 14.61 12.09
CA GLN A 91 -6.98 15.91 12.00
C GLN A 91 -5.87 15.85 10.95
N GLU A 92 -6.12 16.42 9.78
CA GLU A 92 -5.19 16.39 8.64
C GLU A 92 -3.94 17.23 8.90
N SER A 93 -4.12 18.41 9.50
CA SER A 93 -3.07 19.39 9.75
C SER A 93 -2.50 19.27 11.16
N VAL A 94 -1.64 18.28 11.35
CA VAL A 94 -0.69 18.26 12.46
C VAL A 94 0.69 18.09 11.84
N ASP A 95 1.68 18.85 12.29
CA ASP A 95 3.06 18.67 11.84
C ASP A 95 3.77 17.68 12.76
N LEU A 96 3.27 16.42 12.84
CA LEU A 96 4.05 15.35 13.45
C LEU A 96 5.16 14.95 12.48
N VAL A 97 6.27 15.70 12.53
CA VAL A 97 7.46 15.40 11.73
C VAL A 97 8.26 14.30 12.44
N ILE A 98 8.18 13.09 11.89
CA ILE A 98 9.04 11.98 12.26
C ILE A 98 9.78 11.57 10.99
N LYS A 99 11.10 11.75 10.98
CA LYS A 99 11.96 11.82 9.78
C LYS A 99 11.90 10.61 8.83
N ASP A 100 11.31 9.48 9.23
CA ASP A 100 11.21 8.27 8.41
C ASP A 100 9.82 7.59 8.45
N ALA A 101 8.80 8.26 9.03
CA ALA A 101 7.47 7.67 9.26
C ALA A 101 6.65 7.49 7.98
N ASN A 102 6.75 8.41 7.01
CA ASN A 102 6.12 8.29 5.69
C ASN A 102 6.99 8.94 4.61
N ILE A 103 6.74 8.62 3.34
CA ILE A 103 7.50 9.16 2.20
C ILE A 103 6.94 10.49 1.67
N LEU A 104 5.79 10.93 2.19
CA LEU A 104 5.01 12.08 1.71
C LEU A 104 5.33 13.37 2.49
N GLY A 105 5.94 13.27 3.68
CA GLY A 105 6.39 14.39 4.51
C GLY A 105 5.84 14.34 5.94
N GLY A 106 4.67 14.97 6.15
CA GLY A 106 4.06 15.17 7.48
C GLY A 106 3.02 14.13 7.86
N ASN A 107 2.66 14.06 9.14
CA ASN A 107 1.53 13.25 9.62
C ASN A 107 0.56 14.07 10.45
N GLY A 108 -0.72 14.01 10.07
CA GLY A 108 -1.82 14.36 10.94
C GLY A 108 -2.03 13.36 12.07
N ARG A 109 -3.19 13.46 12.73
CA ARG A 109 -3.57 12.59 13.85
C ARG A 109 -4.99 12.09 13.69
N TYR A 110 -5.19 10.79 13.93
CA TYR A 110 -6.50 10.22 14.18
C TYR A 110 -6.62 9.88 15.67
N THR A 111 -7.39 10.69 16.40
CA THR A 111 -7.60 10.47 17.84
C THR A 111 -8.79 9.55 18.03
N LEU A 112 -8.58 8.42 18.71
CA LEU A 112 -9.63 7.47 19.04
C LEU A 112 -10.74 8.11 19.90
N ALA A 113 -11.92 7.49 19.89
CA ALA A 113 -13.01 7.85 20.80
C ALA A 113 -12.61 7.65 22.28
N GLU A 114 -13.27 8.37 23.18
CA GLU A 114 -12.99 8.29 24.61
C GLU A 114 -13.10 6.85 25.14
N GLY A 115 -12.10 6.42 25.91
CA GLY A 115 -12.02 5.07 26.47
C GLY A 115 -11.51 3.98 25.51
N ALA A 116 -11.26 4.29 24.23
CA ALA A 116 -10.69 3.33 23.29
C ALA A 116 -9.17 3.25 23.39
N GLU A 117 -8.65 2.04 23.61
CA GLU A 117 -7.21 1.77 23.74
C GLU A 117 -6.53 1.39 22.42
N SER A 118 -7.31 0.96 21.43
CA SER A 118 -6.84 0.54 20.11
C SER A 118 -7.92 0.80 19.05
N LEU A 119 -7.51 0.89 17.79
CA LEU A 119 -8.43 0.83 16.65
C LEU A 119 -8.62 -0.64 16.24
N VAL A 120 -9.80 -1.18 16.52
CA VAL A 120 -10.14 -2.56 16.17
C VAL A 120 -10.72 -2.59 14.75
N VAL A 121 -10.09 -3.34 13.85
CA VAL A 121 -10.46 -3.41 12.42
C VAL A 121 -10.87 -4.84 12.08
N PRO A 122 -12.13 -5.06 11.67
CA PRO A 122 -12.58 -6.39 11.25
C PRO A 122 -11.83 -6.91 10.04
N VAL A 123 -11.47 -8.19 10.08
CA VAL A 123 -10.92 -8.91 8.94
C VAL A 123 -12.07 -9.39 8.06
N ALA A 124 -12.06 -8.96 6.81
CA ALA A 124 -13.01 -9.39 5.80
C ALA A 124 -12.33 -10.34 4.80
N GLU A 125 -13.09 -11.30 4.30
CA GLU A 125 -12.64 -12.13 3.17
C GLU A 125 -12.40 -11.23 1.94
N ALA A 126 -11.25 -11.39 1.29
CA ALA A 126 -10.90 -10.69 0.07
C ALA A 126 -11.68 -11.25 -1.13
N THR A 127 -12.95 -10.89 -1.24
CA THR A 127 -13.80 -11.20 -2.40
C THR A 127 -13.85 -10.01 -3.36
N PRO A 128 -14.15 -10.24 -4.65
CA PRO A 128 -14.32 -9.15 -5.60
C PRO A 128 -15.37 -8.12 -5.17
N THR A 129 -16.49 -8.56 -4.59
CA THR A 129 -17.60 -7.67 -4.19
C THR A 129 -17.32 -6.92 -2.89
N HIS A 130 -16.56 -7.50 -1.95
CA HIS A 130 -16.10 -6.79 -0.75
C HIS A 130 -15.11 -5.68 -1.08
N LEU A 131 -14.14 -5.95 -1.95
CA LEU A 131 -13.17 -4.93 -2.38
C LEU A 131 -13.85 -3.84 -3.22
N ALA A 132 -14.83 -4.20 -4.06
CA ALA A 132 -15.62 -3.23 -4.81
C ALA A 132 -16.42 -2.28 -3.92
N TYR A 133 -16.75 -2.66 -2.68
CA TYR A 133 -17.39 -1.74 -1.73
C TYR A 133 -16.52 -0.51 -1.45
N TYR A 134 -15.20 -0.64 -1.54
CA TYR A 134 -14.20 0.43 -1.42
C TYR A 134 -13.73 0.97 -2.78
N GLY A 135 -14.39 0.59 -3.88
CA GLY A 135 -13.97 0.94 -5.24
C GLY A 135 -12.72 0.19 -5.71
N CYS A 136 -12.26 -0.82 -4.98
CA CYS A 136 -11.05 -1.57 -5.28
C CYS A 136 -11.35 -2.83 -6.12
N HIS A 137 -10.40 -3.24 -6.95
CA HIS A 137 -10.48 -4.50 -7.69
C HIS A 137 -9.70 -5.60 -7.01
N LEU A 138 -10.28 -6.80 -6.99
CA LEU A 138 -9.53 -8.05 -6.84
C LEU A 138 -9.17 -8.58 -8.23
N LEU A 139 -7.89 -8.57 -8.55
CA LEU A 139 -7.35 -9.00 -9.84
C LEU A 139 -6.64 -10.34 -9.65
N ALA A 140 -6.95 -11.34 -10.48
CA ALA A 140 -6.15 -12.56 -10.59
C ALA A 140 -4.98 -12.31 -11.56
N VAL A 141 -3.91 -13.09 -11.44
CA VAL A 141 -2.90 -13.16 -12.51
C VAL A 141 -3.56 -13.47 -13.85
N GLY A 142 -3.23 -12.70 -14.88
CA GLY A 142 -3.85 -12.77 -16.21
C GLY A 142 -5.01 -11.80 -16.42
N ASP A 143 -5.58 -11.21 -15.36
CA ASP A 143 -6.58 -10.14 -15.49
C ASP A 143 -5.96 -8.87 -16.07
N VAL A 144 -6.79 -8.08 -16.77
CA VAL A 144 -6.42 -6.79 -17.33
C VAL A 144 -6.89 -5.66 -16.43
N THR A 145 -6.04 -4.65 -16.23
CA THR A 145 -6.35 -3.45 -15.44
C THR A 145 -5.79 -2.20 -16.13
N SER A 146 -6.30 -1.04 -15.75
CA SER A 146 -5.72 0.27 -16.09
C SER A 146 -5.57 1.09 -14.81
N PHE A 147 -4.62 2.01 -14.77
CA PHE A 147 -4.39 2.86 -13.61
C PHE A 147 -4.97 4.24 -13.89
N ASN A 148 -5.86 4.71 -13.01
CA ASN A 148 -6.34 6.09 -13.07
C ASN A 148 -5.25 7.03 -12.55
N THR A 149 -4.39 7.49 -13.45
CA THR A 149 -3.23 8.34 -13.15
C THR A 149 -2.94 9.27 -14.31
N GLN A 150 -2.35 10.43 -14.01
CA GLN A 150 -1.84 11.39 -14.99
C GLN A 150 -0.31 11.28 -15.18
N HIS A 151 0.35 10.40 -14.41
CA HIS A 151 1.80 10.25 -14.41
C HIS A 151 2.18 8.77 -14.46
N ASN A 152 3.40 8.49 -14.92
CA ASN A 152 3.99 7.17 -14.79
C ASN A 152 4.13 6.82 -13.31
N LEU A 153 3.74 5.60 -12.93
CA LEU A 153 3.85 5.09 -11.57
C LEU A 153 4.85 3.93 -11.56
N PRO A 154 5.80 3.89 -10.61
CA PRO A 154 6.77 2.82 -10.53
C PRO A 154 6.10 1.51 -10.12
N VAL A 155 6.57 0.41 -10.69
CA VAL A 155 6.25 -0.94 -10.22
C VAL A 155 7.48 -1.45 -9.48
N THR A 156 7.32 -1.72 -8.20
CA THR A 156 8.41 -2.13 -7.31
C THR A 156 8.18 -3.51 -6.72
N ILE A 157 9.25 -4.13 -6.24
CA ILE A 157 9.16 -5.24 -5.29
C ILE A 157 9.52 -4.68 -3.93
N THR A 158 8.63 -4.83 -2.96
CA THR A 158 8.84 -4.44 -1.56
C THR A 158 8.82 -5.67 -0.69
N SER A 159 9.81 -5.78 0.19
CA SER A 159 9.95 -6.86 1.16
C SER A 159 9.72 -6.33 2.56
N ILE A 160 8.83 -7.01 3.30
CA ILE A 160 8.36 -6.58 4.61
C ILE A 160 8.58 -7.70 5.61
N GLY A 161 9.38 -7.43 6.62
CA GLY A 161 9.69 -8.41 7.66
C GLY A 161 8.52 -8.63 8.61
N LYS A 162 8.40 -9.86 9.13
CA LYS A 162 7.28 -10.28 10.01
C LYS A 162 7.13 -9.45 11.29
N ASP A 163 8.22 -8.83 11.77
CA ASP A 163 8.23 -8.02 12.99
C ASP A 163 8.12 -6.53 12.66
N TYR A 164 7.91 -6.13 11.40
CA TYR A 164 7.96 -4.72 10.99
C TYR A 164 6.96 -3.85 11.76
N ALA A 165 5.73 -4.34 11.94
CA ALA A 165 4.71 -3.60 12.67
C ALA A 165 5.16 -3.29 14.12
N GLU A 166 5.63 -4.30 14.86
CA GLU A 166 6.00 -4.14 16.27
C GLU A 166 7.38 -3.50 16.47
N GLY A 167 8.36 -3.89 15.64
CA GLY A 167 9.77 -3.52 15.77
C GLY A 167 10.17 -2.23 15.05
N TYR A 168 9.28 -1.66 14.22
CA TYR A 168 9.49 -0.38 13.55
C TYR A 168 8.26 0.54 13.58
N LEU A 169 7.12 0.08 13.05
CA LEU A 169 5.95 0.94 12.82
C LEU A 169 5.42 1.55 14.12
N GLN A 170 5.25 0.73 15.16
CA GLN A 170 4.69 1.16 16.45
C GLN A 170 5.67 1.92 17.35
N LYS A 171 6.95 2.00 16.97
CA LYS A 171 7.98 2.67 17.76
C LYS A 171 7.88 4.18 17.57
N ALA A 172 7.69 4.92 18.66
CA ALA A 172 7.50 6.37 18.63
C ALA A 172 8.67 7.10 17.95
N GLU A 173 9.89 6.61 18.15
CA GLU A 173 11.14 7.13 17.61
C GLU A 173 11.44 6.67 16.18
N LYS A 174 10.62 5.78 15.59
CA LYS A 174 10.78 5.27 14.21
C LYS A 174 9.55 5.53 13.35
N GLY A 175 8.65 4.56 13.24
CA GLY A 175 7.42 4.70 12.44
C GLY A 175 6.39 5.63 13.09
N GLY A 176 6.54 5.94 14.37
CA GLY A 176 5.71 6.91 15.07
C GLY A 176 4.35 6.37 15.50
N GLY A 177 3.92 5.19 15.07
CA GLY A 177 2.64 4.56 15.37
C GLY A 177 1.96 4.00 14.11
N ALA A 178 0.84 3.28 14.30
CA ALA A 178 -0.02 2.88 13.19
C ALA A 178 -0.56 4.10 12.44
N TYR A 179 -0.75 3.99 11.13
CA TYR A 179 -1.33 5.07 10.31
C TYR A 179 -2.56 4.63 9.52
N LEU A 180 -3.29 5.64 9.06
CA LEU A 180 -4.21 5.55 7.94
C LEU A 180 -3.80 6.64 6.94
N GLU A 181 -3.77 6.30 5.66
CA GLU A 181 -3.33 7.19 4.59
C GLU A 181 -4.40 7.31 3.51
N VAL A 182 -4.49 8.47 2.88
CA VAL A 182 -5.32 8.71 1.70
C VAL A 182 -4.63 9.73 0.80
N HIS A 183 -4.67 9.53 -0.51
CA HIS A 183 -4.07 10.45 -1.47
C HIS A 183 -4.59 10.23 -2.90
N ASP A 184 -4.24 11.14 -3.81
CA ASP A 184 -4.71 11.18 -5.20
C ASP A 184 -4.11 10.11 -6.15
N ARG A 185 -3.20 9.26 -5.67
CA ARG A 185 -2.57 8.19 -6.46
C ARG A 185 -3.21 6.83 -6.23
N PRO A 186 -3.39 6.00 -7.28
CA PRO A 186 -3.83 4.62 -7.11
C PRO A 186 -2.70 3.78 -6.50
N HIS A 187 -3.08 2.77 -5.71
CA HIS A 187 -2.15 1.80 -5.13
C HIS A 187 -2.42 0.39 -5.65
N PHE A 188 -1.38 -0.44 -5.66
CA PHE A 188 -1.50 -1.84 -6.04
C PHE A 188 -0.63 -2.68 -5.12
N HIS A 189 -1.16 -3.81 -4.64
CA HIS A 189 -0.41 -4.76 -3.83
C HIS A 189 -0.72 -6.18 -4.27
N MET A 190 0.33 -6.96 -4.56
CA MET A 190 0.22 -8.36 -4.93
C MET A 190 1.29 -9.19 -4.20
N PRO A 191 0.92 -10.19 -3.40
CA PRO A 191 1.87 -11.18 -2.88
C PRO A 191 2.63 -11.87 -4.01
N LEU A 192 3.96 -11.96 -3.88
CA LEU A 192 4.84 -12.67 -4.83
C LEU A 192 5.19 -14.09 -4.38
N GLU A 193 4.75 -14.48 -3.20
CA GLU A 193 4.97 -15.79 -2.59
C GLU A 193 3.75 -16.21 -1.76
N ASP A 194 3.55 -17.51 -1.59
CA ASP A 194 2.43 -18.08 -0.84
C ASP A 194 2.55 -17.87 0.68
N SER A 195 3.77 -17.68 1.17
CA SER A 195 4.07 -17.35 2.56
C SER A 195 3.85 -15.87 2.92
N ALA A 196 3.62 -15.01 1.92
CA ALA A 196 3.29 -13.61 2.18
C ALA A 196 1.89 -13.53 2.81
N GLY A 197 1.74 -12.60 3.75
CA GLY A 197 0.53 -12.46 4.55
C GLY A 197 0.45 -11.10 5.21
N GLY A 198 -0.09 -11.08 6.43
CA GLY A 198 -0.45 -9.83 7.10
C GLY A 198 -1.76 -9.27 6.59
N TYR A 199 -2.00 -7.99 6.82
CA TYR A 199 -3.27 -7.34 6.51
C TYR A 199 -3.06 -6.02 5.76
N LEU A 200 -3.76 -5.86 4.63
CA LEU A 200 -3.96 -4.57 3.98
C LEU A 200 -5.25 -3.96 4.54
N ILE A 201 -5.15 -2.81 5.17
CA ILE A 201 -6.34 -2.05 5.59
C ILE A 201 -6.80 -1.22 4.41
N ILE A 202 -8.10 -1.25 4.10
CA ILE A 202 -8.73 -0.51 3.02
C ILE A 202 -9.99 0.16 3.56
N GLY A 203 -10.25 1.38 3.10
CA GLY A 203 -11.42 2.12 3.46
C GLY A 203 -11.88 3.13 2.42
N LYS A 204 -13.01 3.77 2.76
CA LYS A 204 -13.58 4.86 1.99
C LYS A 204 -14.20 5.89 2.91
N GLN A 205 -14.34 7.10 2.40
CA GLN A 205 -15.23 8.11 2.95
C GLN A 205 -16.53 8.12 2.13
N ALA A 206 -17.66 7.96 2.80
CA ALA A 206 -18.98 8.11 2.18
C ALA A 206 -19.35 9.60 2.01
N SER A 207 -20.44 9.87 1.30
CA SER A 207 -20.91 11.24 1.01
C SER A 207 -21.32 12.03 2.25
N ASP A 208 -21.66 11.34 3.34
CA ASP A 208 -21.97 11.91 4.66
C ASP A 208 -20.72 12.13 5.53
N HIS A 209 -19.52 11.97 4.95
CA HIS A 209 -18.21 12.00 5.62
C HIS A 209 -17.94 10.84 6.59
N THR A 210 -18.83 9.85 6.68
CA THR A 210 -18.58 8.64 7.46
C THR A 210 -17.46 7.83 6.80
N ARG A 211 -16.45 7.45 7.57
CA ARG A 211 -15.32 6.64 7.09
C ARG A 211 -15.47 5.19 7.56
N TYR A 212 -15.33 4.28 6.61
CA TYR A 212 -15.45 2.83 6.82
C TYR A 212 -14.12 2.19 6.47
N ILE A 213 -13.62 1.28 7.31
CA ILE A 213 -12.40 0.51 7.03
C ILE A 213 -12.59 -0.98 7.33
N SER A 214 -11.88 -1.82 6.59
CA SER A 214 -11.75 -3.26 6.79
C SER A 214 -10.31 -3.70 6.55
N ALA A 215 -9.92 -4.82 7.14
CA ALA A 215 -8.64 -5.47 6.88
C ALA A 215 -8.85 -6.65 5.92
N PHE A 216 -7.92 -6.83 5.00
CA PHE A 216 -7.94 -7.91 4.01
C PHE A 216 -6.61 -8.64 3.96
N GLN A 217 -6.66 -9.96 3.89
CA GLN A 217 -5.51 -10.76 3.47
C GLN A 217 -5.61 -10.94 1.95
N ILE A 218 -4.55 -10.58 1.21
CA ILE A 218 -4.53 -10.75 -0.24
C ILE A 218 -4.12 -12.20 -0.54
N PRO A 219 -4.96 -13.01 -1.22
CA PRO A 219 -4.57 -14.38 -1.54
C PRO A 219 -3.44 -14.41 -2.57
N PHE A 220 -2.52 -15.37 -2.44
CA PHE A 220 -1.50 -15.59 -3.47
C PHE A 220 -2.13 -15.87 -4.83
N GLY A 221 -1.54 -15.31 -5.90
CA GLY A 221 -2.12 -15.33 -7.25
C GLY A 221 -3.17 -14.26 -7.51
N TYR A 222 -3.49 -13.44 -6.50
CA TYR A 222 -4.37 -12.27 -6.62
C TYR A 222 -3.66 -10.99 -6.19
N ALA A 223 -4.22 -9.86 -6.61
CA ALA A 223 -3.78 -8.53 -6.25
C ALA A 223 -4.97 -7.65 -5.89
N VAL A 224 -4.70 -6.66 -5.06
CA VAL A 224 -5.63 -5.56 -4.80
C VAL A 224 -5.15 -4.33 -5.55
N HIS A 225 -6.02 -3.80 -6.41
CA HIS A 225 -5.84 -2.50 -7.06
C HIS A 225 -6.81 -1.49 -6.44
N MET A 226 -6.25 -0.46 -5.79
CA MET A 226 -6.98 0.59 -5.10
C MET A 226 -7.04 1.85 -5.96
N PRO A 227 -8.21 2.48 -6.11
CA PRO A 227 -8.34 3.74 -6.82
C PRO A 227 -7.72 4.89 -5.99
N PRO A 228 -7.48 6.07 -6.62
CA PRO A 228 -7.24 7.30 -5.89
C PRO A 228 -8.25 7.51 -4.75
N TRP A 229 -7.79 8.11 -3.66
CA TRP A 229 -8.58 8.47 -2.48
C TRP A 229 -9.16 7.30 -1.66
N ALA A 230 -8.77 6.06 -1.95
CA ALA A 230 -9.00 4.96 -1.02
C ALA A 230 -8.18 5.19 0.27
N ILE A 231 -8.84 5.07 1.42
CA ILE A 231 -8.12 5.05 2.70
C ILE A 231 -7.37 3.73 2.77
N HIS A 232 -6.10 3.72 3.17
CA HIS A 232 -5.34 2.49 3.25
C HIS A 232 -4.26 2.49 4.33
N CYS A 233 -3.80 1.30 4.70
CA CYS A 233 -2.57 1.07 5.46
C CYS A 233 -1.99 -0.29 5.05
N ASP A 234 -0.80 -0.25 4.47
CA ASP A 234 0.00 -1.40 4.03
C ASP A 234 1.11 -1.77 5.03
N GLY A 235 1.24 -1.02 6.14
CA GLY A 235 2.24 -1.23 7.18
C GLY A 235 2.11 -2.54 7.97
N TYR A 236 1.04 -3.31 7.76
CA TYR A 236 0.80 -4.61 8.39
C TYR A 236 0.94 -5.80 7.43
N LEU A 237 1.38 -5.56 6.19
CA LEU A 237 1.74 -6.63 5.26
C LEU A 237 3.06 -7.31 5.68
N ILE A 238 3.22 -8.58 5.33
CA ILE A 238 4.40 -9.40 5.66
C ILE A 238 4.79 -10.23 4.44
N GLY A 239 6.09 -10.28 4.12
CA GLY A 239 6.64 -11.01 2.97
C GLY A 239 6.91 -10.09 1.77
N ARG A 240 7.06 -10.70 0.59
CA ARG A 240 7.39 -9.98 -0.65
C ARG A 240 6.15 -9.63 -1.46
N TYR A 241 6.02 -8.36 -1.81
CA TYR A 241 4.91 -7.82 -2.59
C TYR A 241 5.41 -7.10 -3.84
N MET A 242 4.70 -7.26 -4.95
CA MET A 242 4.75 -6.30 -6.03
C MET A 242 3.83 -5.14 -5.67
N VAL A 243 4.37 -3.92 -5.74
CA VAL A 243 3.68 -2.71 -5.30
C VAL A 243 3.72 -1.64 -6.39
N VAL A 244 2.61 -0.93 -6.54
CA VAL A 244 2.58 0.38 -7.23
C VAL A 244 2.19 1.42 -6.18
N TYR A 245 3.07 2.38 -5.94
CA TYR A 245 2.84 3.56 -5.11
C TYR A 245 3.59 4.75 -5.69
N SER A 246 3.25 5.95 -5.25
CA SER A 246 3.94 7.18 -5.68
C SER A 246 3.99 8.18 -4.54
N ALA A 247 4.96 9.09 -4.59
CA ALA A 247 4.92 10.31 -3.79
C ALA A 247 3.98 11.33 -4.44
N THR A 248 3.26 12.09 -3.62
CA THR A 248 2.34 13.16 -4.06
C THR A 248 2.25 14.23 -2.97
N SER A 249 1.90 15.46 -3.36
CA SER A 249 1.61 16.54 -2.40
C SER A 249 0.16 16.53 -1.91
N GLU A 250 -0.72 15.83 -2.64
CA GLU A 250 -2.16 15.74 -2.34
C GLU A 250 -2.44 14.49 -1.51
N PHE A 251 -2.18 14.57 -0.20
CA PHE A 251 -2.31 13.44 0.71
C PHE A 251 -2.78 13.86 2.12
N SER A 252 -3.29 12.88 2.86
CA SER A 252 -3.46 12.95 4.30
C SER A 252 -3.04 11.61 4.92
N THR A 253 -1.94 11.63 5.66
CA THR A 253 -1.48 10.51 6.48
C THR A 253 -1.72 10.88 7.93
N VAL A 254 -2.41 10.04 8.70
CA VAL A 254 -2.68 10.28 10.12
C VAL A 254 -2.15 9.15 10.97
N ILE A 255 -1.48 9.48 12.07
CA ILE A 255 -1.10 8.48 13.07
C ILE A 255 -2.25 8.26 14.05
N VAL A 256 -2.55 7.00 14.34
CA VAL A 256 -3.58 6.58 15.30
C VAL A 256 -3.08 6.86 16.72
N ARG A 257 -3.86 7.63 17.48
CA ARG A 257 -3.52 8.10 18.83
C ARG A 257 -4.67 7.88 19.80
N LYS A 258 -4.33 7.62 21.06
CA LYS A 258 -5.27 7.74 22.18
C LYS A 258 -5.56 9.21 22.48
N ILE A 259 -6.55 9.46 23.34
CA ILE A 259 -6.95 10.81 23.75
C ILE A 259 -5.81 11.60 24.43
N ASP A 260 -4.91 10.90 25.14
CA ASP A 260 -3.71 11.46 25.77
C ASP A 260 -2.56 11.73 24.78
N SER A 261 -2.81 11.55 23.48
CA SER A 261 -1.84 11.67 22.38
C SER A 261 -0.73 10.61 22.33
N SER A 262 -0.80 9.56 23.15
CA SER A 262 0.09 8.40 23.01
C SER A 262 -0.27 7.56 21.76
N PRO A 263 0.68 6.83 21.16
CA PRO A 263 0.39 5.89 20.07
C PRO A 263 -0.67 4.86 20.47
N ALA A 264 -1.62 4.63 19.57
CA ALA A 264 -2.59 3.55 19.70
C ALA A 264 -2.35 2.50 18.61
N PRO A 265 -2.34 1.19 18.95
CA PRO A 265 -2.20 0.15 17.96
C PRO A 265 -3.48 -0.02 17.14
N ILE A 266 -3.33 -0.60 15.94
CA ILE A 266 -4.44 -1.21 15.22
C ILE A 266 -4.43 -2.70 15.55
N THR A 267 -5.60 -3.26 15.88
CA THR A 267 -5.79 -4.69 16.14
C THR A 267 -6.82 -5.25 15.18
N PHE A 268 -6.72 -6.55 14.88
CA PHE A 268 -7.54 -7.24 13.90
C PHE A 268 -8.45 -8.26 14.58
N CYS A 269 -9.72 -8.33 14.18
CA CYS A 269 -10.72 -9.25 14.75
C CYS A 269 -11.55 -9.97 13.69
#